data_AF-A0A800CBD6-F1
#
_entry.id   AF-A0A800CBD6-F1
#
_cell.length_a   1.000
_cell.length_b   1.000
_cell.length_c   1.000
_cell.angle_alpha   90.00
_cell.angle_beta   90.00
_cell.angle_gamma   90.00
#
_symmetry.space_group_name_H-M   'P 1'
#
loop_
_entity.id
_entity.type
_entity.pdbx_description
1 polymer ?
#
loop_
_entity_poly.entity_id
_entity_poly.type
_entity_poly.pdbx_seq_one_letter_code
_entity_poly.pdbx_strand_id
1 'polypeptide(L)'
;SPSQKMKVGRGPSSSLQGIQKHSGAELLTLPAGGSKMPATLESVASGQHFIKMNGRAVFRFATRVMADATRKVLERAGLSVDDVDLVVPHQANIRIIQSSMRQLGLPEEKVFINLQDYGNTSTASIPIALTEAIEQNRIQPNDTIVMVGFGSGLTWAGAAIRWGVPTERETTFWQSSQHTAAYNLARARSQLLRISRRLEGAFTSEDGATLAELMSKRFSRRRKTTEENAPSAATESKETEGRSDEEGSQG
;
A
#
# COMPACT_ATOMS: atom_id res chain seq x y z
N SER A 1 20.27 48.69 -15.35
CA SER A 1 18.79 48.66 -15.20
C SER A 1 18.24 49.94 -15.82
N PRO A 2 17.03 50.00 -16.41
CA PRO A 2 15.98 48.97 -16.56
C PRO A 2 15.70 48.64 -18.06
N SER A 3 15.07 47.54 -18.46
CA SER A 3 13.72 47.14 -18.11
C SER A 3 13.42 45.69 -18.50
N GLN A 4 12.71 45.01 -17.61
CA GLN A 4 12.20 43.65 -17.74
C GLN A 4 11.22 43.50 -18.91
N LYS A 5 11.23 42.32 -19.54
CA LYS A 5 9.97 41.61 -19.82
C LYS A 5 10.11 40.18 -19.31
N MET A 6 9.59 39.96 -18.10
CA MET A 6 9.23 38.63 -17.63
C MET A 6 8.15 38.06 -18.56
N LYS A 7 8.40 36.88 -19.13
CA LYS A 7 7.33 36.02 -19.64
C LYS A 7 7.03 34.98 -18.57
N VAL A 8 5.84 35.09 -17.99
CA VAL A 8 5.25 34.08 -17.10
C VAL A 8 4.70 32.93 -17.95
N GLY A 9 5.05 31.70 -17.57
CA GLY A 9 4.22 30.50 -17.77
C GLY A 9 4.61 29.55 -18.90
N ARG A 10 5.38 28.49 -18.56
CA ARG A 10 5.09 27.06 -18.86
C ARG A 10 6.20 26.13 -18.31
N GLY A 11 5.95 25.56 -17.12
CA GLY A 11 6.51 24.31 -16.54
C GLY A 11 8.01 24.24 -16.24
N PRO A 12 8.44 23.88 -15.01
CA PRO A 12 9.85 23.60 -14.76
C PRO A 12 10.07 22.08 -14.62
N SER A 13 10.93 21.52 -15.47
CA SER A 13 12.00 20.58 -15.10
C SER A 13 12.36 19.71 -16.30
N SER A 14 13.60 19.81 -16.75
CA SER A 14 14.20 18.81 -17.64
C SER A 14 14.20 17.47 -16.90
N SER A 15 13.45 16.50 -17.40
CA SER A 15 13.44 15.13 -16.88
C SER A 15 14.02 14.19 -17.92
N LEU A 16 14.98 13.37 -17.51
CA LEU A 16 15.57 12.34 -18.37
C LEU A 16 15.27 10.97 -17.79
N GLN A 17 14.57 10.16 -18.56
CA GLN A 17 14.13 8.82 -18.18
C GLN A 17 14.90 7.74 -18.95
N GLY A 18 15.21 6.63 -18.29
CA GLY A 18 15.75 5.43 -18.92
C GLY A 18 15.02 4.19 -18.44
N ILE A 19 14.58 3.33 -19.35
CA ILE A 19 13.93 2.04 -19.07
C ILE A 19 14.69 0.95 -19.81
N GLN A 20 15.10 -0.12 -19.13
CA GLN A 20 15.70 -1.29 -19.79
C GLN A 20 15.11 -2.59 -19.25
N LYS A 21 14.74 -3.49 -20.16
CA LYS A 21 14.28 -4.86 -19.87
C LYS A 21 15.48 -5.81 -19.86
N HIS A 22 15.48 -6.83 -19.00
CA HIS A 22 16.45 -7.93 -19.00
C HIS A 22 15.74 -9.28 -18.99
N SER A 23 16.35 -10.30 -19.60
CA SER A 23 15.92 -11.70 -19.54
C SER A 23 16.11 -12.23 -18.12
N GLY A 24 15.04 -12.29 -17.33
CA GLY A 24 15.08 -12.76 -15.94
C GLY A 24 13.70 -13.00 -15.33
N ALA A 25 12.67 -13.18 -16.14
CA ALA A 25 11.27 -13.30 -15.72
C ALA A 25 11.06 -14.41 -14.67
N GLU A 26 11.87 -15.47 -14.72
CA GLU A 26 11.78 -16.61 -13.80
C GLU A 26 12.33 -16.31 -12.40
N LEU A 27 13.08 -15.21 -12.22
CA LEU A 27 13.69 -14.86 -10.93
C LEU A 27 12.67 -14.29 -9.93
N LEU A 28 11.57 -13.72 -10.43
CA LEU A 28 10.47 -13.17 -9.63
C LEU A 28 9.17 -13.27 -10.45
N THR A 29 8.35 -14.27 -10.15
CA THR A 29 7.19 -14.64 -10.96
C THR A 29 5.96 -14.97 -10.11
N LEU A 30 4.78 -14.87 -10.73
CA LEU A 30 3.53 -15.43 -10.24
C LEU A 30 3.15 -16.59 -11.18
N PRO A 31 3.35 -17.86 -10.79
CA PRO A 31 3.23 -19.00 -11.70
C PRO A 31 1.86 -19.17 -12.37
N ALA A 32 0.78 -18.98 -11.60
CA ALA A 32 -0.60 -19.13 -12.05
C ALA A 32 -1.46 -17.89 -11.75
N GLY A 33 -2.65 -17.82 -12.37
CA GLY A 33 -3.62 -16.73 -12.20
C GLY A 33 -3.62 -15.71 -13.34
N GLY A 34 -2.65 -15.79 -14.25
CA GLY A 34 -2.62 -15.01 -15.50
C GLY A 34 -3.18 -15.79 -16.70
N SER A 35 -3.18 -15.18 -17.88
CA SER A 35 -3.69 -15.81 -19.12
C SER A 35 -2.89 -17.04 -19.56
N LYS A 36 -1.57 -17.09 -19.26
CA LYS A 36 -0.71 -18.23 -19.59
C LYS A 36 -1.05 -19.50 -18.80
N MET A 37 -1.53 -19.33 -17.56
CA MET A 37 -1.95 -20.42 -16.67
C MET A 37 -3.13 -19.92 -15.83
N PRO A 38 -4.36 -20.02 -16.36
CA PRO A 38 -5.57 -19.57 -15.66
C PRO A 38 -5.79 -20.32 -14.33
N ALA A 39 -6.61 -19.73 -13.47
CA ALA A 39 -6.90 -20.32 -12.17
C ALA A 39 -7.70 -21.63 -12.30
N THR A 40 -7.18 -22.70 -11.70
CA THR A 40 -7.84 -23.99 -11.49
C THR A 40 -7.81 -24.35 -10.00
N LEU A 41 -8.70 -25.24 -9.54
CA LEU A 41 -8.68 -25.75 -8.16
C LEU A 41 -7.31 -26.34 -7.79
N GLU A 42 -6.68 -27.06 -8.71
CA GLU A 42 -5.34 -27.63 -8.54
C GLU A 42 -4.25 -26.55 -8.38
N SER A 43 -4.27 -25.51 -9.22
CA SER A 43 -3.28 -24.42 -9.15
C SER A 43 -3.38 -23.64 -7.82
N VAL A 44 -4.60 -23.49 -7.29
CA VAL A 44 -4.85 -22.87 -5.99
C VAL A 44 -4.36 -23.78 -4.86
N ALA A 45 -4.74 -25.07 -4.89
CA ALA A 45 -4.33 -26.05 -3.89
C ALA A 45 -2.80 -26.24 -3.82
N SER A 46 -2.11 -26.13 -4.96
CA SER A 46 -0.64 -26.22 -5.04
C SER A 46 0.09 -24.90 -4.75
N GLY A 47 -0.62 -23.82 -4.39
CA GLY A 47 -0.01 -22.54 -4.03
C GLY A 47 0.75 -21.85 -5.18
N GLN A 48 0.31 -22.07 -6.41
CA GLN A 48 0.90 -21.44 -7.61
C GLN A 48 0.46 -19.98 -7.81
N HIS A 49 -0.49 -19.51 -6.99
CA HIS A 49 -0.97 -18.12 -6.96
C HIS A 49 -0.19 -17.23 -5.97
N PHE A 50 0.96 -17.72 -5.49
CA PHE A 50 1.88 -16.94 -4.66
C PHE A 50 3.12 -16.53 -5.44
N ILE A 51 3.65 -15.36 -5.11
CA ILE A 51 4.92 -14.88 -5.67
C ILE A 51 6.03 -15.88 -5.35
N LYS A 52 6.76 -16.31 -6.38
CA LYS A 52 7.97 -17.13 -6.26
C LYS A 52 9.17 -16.29 -6.65
N MET A 53 10.24 -16.37 -5.88
CA MET A 53 11.43 -15.55 -6.08
C MET A 53 12.73 -16.29 -5.74
N ASN A 54 13.74 -16.19 -6.60
CA ASN A 54 15.12 -16.50 -6.26
C ASN A 54 15.78 -15.28 -5.62
N GLY A 55 15.69 -15.17 -4.29
CA GLY A 55 16.13 -13.98 -3.56
C GLY A 55 17.61 -13.63 -3.76
N ARG A 56 18.51 -14.63 -3.88
CA ARG A 56 19.95 -14.39 -4.10
C ARG A 56 20.21 -13.78 -5.49
N ALA A 57 19.53 -14.29 -6.51
CA ALA A 57 19.65 -13.76 -7.87
C ALA A 57 19.04 -12.36 -7.97
N VAL A 58 17.87 -12.15 -7.38
CA VAL A 58 17.21 -10.83 -7.33
C VAL A 58 18.07 -9.81 -6.59
N PHE A 59 18.67 -10.18 -5.46
CA PHE A 59 19.56 -9.29 -4.71
C PHE A 59 20.73 -8.82 -5.58
N ARG A 60 21.48 -9.75 -6.19
CA ARG A 60 22.63 -9.41 -7.06
C ARG A 60 22.23 -8.57 -8.27
N PHE A 61 21.08 -8.89 -8.87
CA PHE A 61 20.56 -8.08 -9.97
C PHE A 61 20.25 -6.66 -9.50
N ALA A 62 19.46 -6.55 -8.43
CA ALA A 62 18.98 -5.28 -7.89
C ALA A 62 20.12 -4.34 -7.49
N THR A 63 21.13 -4.84 -6.77
CA THR A 63 22.25 -4.01 -6.31
C THR A 63 23.08 -3.46 -7.45
N ARG A 64 23.23 -4.22 -8.54
CA ARG A 64 23.93 -3.79 -9.74
C ARG A 64 23.10 -2.80 -10.55
N VAL A 65 21.87 -3.17 -10.89
CA VAL A 65 21.05 -2.34 -11.79
C VAL A 65 20.64 -1.02 -11.17
N MET A 66 20.45 -0.95 -9.85
CA MET A 66 20.14 0.31 -9.18
C MET A 66 21.31 1.30 -9.31
N ALA A 67 22.54 0.84 -9.07
CA ALA A 67 23.73 1.68 -9.23
C ALA A 67 23.96 2.05 -10.71
N ASP A 68 23.85 1.10 -11.63
CA ASP A 68 24.03 1.34 -13.07
C ASP A 68 22.96 2.28 -13.63
N ALA A 69 21.71 2.13 -13.22
CA ALA A 69 20.61 3.00 -13.63
C ALA A 69 20.84 4.43 -13.17
N THR A 70 21.24 4.63 -11.91
CA THR A 70 21.59 5.96 -11.39
C THR A 70 22.72 6.59 -12.20
N ARG A 71 23.84 5.87 -12.43
CA ARG A 71 24.94 6.38 -13.27
C ARG A 71 24.48 6.77 -14.67
N LYS A 72 23.69 5.92 -15.33
CA LYS A 72 23.21 6.18 -16.70
C LYS A 72 22.32 7.41 -16.80
N VAL A 73 21.44 7.66 -15.82
CA VAL A 73 20.58 8.84 -15.88
C VAL A 73 21.32 10.13 -15.57
N LEU A 74 22.34 10.07 -14.70
CA LEU A 74 23.23 11.19 -14.43
C LEU A 74 24.11 11.50 -15.64
N GLU A 75 24.72 10.49 -16.25
CA GLU A 75 25.51 10.64 -17.48
C GLU A 75 24.69 11.28 -18.61
N ARG A 76 23.45 10.81 -18.82
CA ARG A 76 22.53 11.41 -19.81
C ARG A 76 22.19 12.86 -19.48
N ALA A 77 22.16 13.22 -18.20
CA ALA A 77 21.91 14.59 -17.74
C ALA A 77 23.17 15.46 -17.74
N GLY A 78 24.34 14.91 -18.07
CA GLY A 78 25.62 15.61 -17.96
C GLY A 78 26.02 15.91 -16.51
N LEU A 79 25.56 15.08 -15.56
CA LEU A 79 25.80 15.23 -14.13
C LEU A 79 26.67 14.09 -13.60
N SER A 80 27.37 14.37 -12.52
CA SER A 80 28.08 13.38 -11.71
C SER A 80 27.23 12.93 -10.52
N VAL A 81 27.73 11.95 -9.77
CA VAL A 81 27.10 11.49 -8.52
C VAL A 81 27.17 12.58 -7.44
N ASP A 82 28.21 13.43 -7.48
CA ASP A 82 28.41 14.49 -6.48
C ASP A 82 27.36 15.61 -6.61
N ASP A 83 26.83 15.81 -7.82
CA ASP A 83 25.78 16.80 -8.14
C ASP A 83 24.39 16.39 -7.62
N VAL A 84 24.23 15.17 -7.09
CA VAL A 84 22.95 14.67 -6.59
C VAL A 84 22.71 15.13 -5.17
N ASP A 85 21.56 15.75 -4.92
CA ASP A 85 21.15 16.20 -3.58
C ASP A 85 20.39 15.10 -2.84
N LEU A 86 19.54 14.34 -3.56
CA LEU A 86 18.79 13.23 -2.97
C LEU A 86 18.51 12.10 -3.96
N VAL A 87 18.69 10.87 -3.52
CA VAL A 87 18.24 9.65 -4.21
C VAL A 87 16.99 9.11 -3.50
N VAL A 88 15.93 8.87 -4.27
CA VAL A 88 14.69 8.22 -3.83
C VAL A 88 14.58 6.85 -4.53
N PRO A 89 15.15 5.78 -3.94
CA PRO A 89 15.15 4.46 -4.56
C PRO A 89 13.82 3.71 -4.30
N HIS A 90 13.56 2.68 -5.11
CA HIS A 90 12.56 1.66 -4.81
C HIS A 90 12.87 1.03 -3.44
N GLN A 91 11.88 1.06 -2.54
CA GLN A 91 11.98 0.57 -1.17
C GLN A 91 11.82 -0.96 -1.13
N ALA A 92 12.76 -1.70 -1.73
CA ALA A 92 12.69 -3.16 -1.80
C ALA A 92 13.17 -3.85 -0.52
N ASN A 93 14.40 -3.51 -0.11
CA ASN A 93 15.08 -4.06 1.04
C ASN A 93 16.25 -3.13 1.39
N ILE A 94 16.44 -2.85 2.68
CA ILE A 94 17.50 -1.95 3.16
C ILE A 94 18.90 -2.37 2.69
N ARG A 95 19.18 -3.68 2.66
CA ARG A 95 20.49 -4.21 2.23
C ARG A 95 20.74 -3.96 0.74
N ILE A 96 19.69 -4.01 -0.08
CA ILE A 96 19.79 -3.71 -1.51
C ILE A 96 20.11 -2.22 -1.69
N ILE A 97 19.37 -1.35 -1.01
CA ILE A 97 19.56 0.11 -1.08
C ILE A 97 20.99 0.45 -0.66
N GLN A 98 21.38 0.08 0.56
CA GLN A 98 22.71 0.39 1.09
C GLN A 98 23.85 -0.18 0.23
N SER A 99 23.71 -1.40 -0.29
CA SER A 99 24.72 -1.99 -1.18
C SER A 99 24.81 -1.30 -2.53
N SER A 100 23.71 -0.73 -3.03
CA SER A 100 23.69 0.04 -4.28
C SER A 100 24.32 1.41 -4.08
N MET A 101 24.02 2.07 -2.96
CA MET A 101 24.53 3.41 -2.64
C MET A 101 26.03 3.38 -2.33
N ARG A 102 26.52 2.34 -1.64
CA ARG A 102 27.97 2.11 -1.47
C ARG A 102 28.71 1.95 -2.81
N GLN A 103 28.11 1.27 -3.79
CA GLN A 103 28.70 1.15 -5.13
C GLN A 103 28.72 2.48 -5.91
N LEU A 104 27.92 3.45 -5.50
CA LEU A 104 27.91 4.81 -6.05
C LEU A 104 28.82 5.76 -5.27
N GLY A 105 29.32 5.37 -4.09
CA GLY A 105 30.03 6.28 -3.20
C GLY A 105 29.12 7.34 -2.56
N LEU A 106 27.80 7.14 -2.60
CA LEU A 106 26.85 8.08 -2.00
C LEU A 106 26.76 7.87 -0.49
N PRO A 107 26.80 8.95 0.29
CA PRO A 107 26.60 8.87 1.72
C PRO A 107 25.11 8.68 2.05
N GLU A 108 24.81 8.13 3.23
CA GLU A 108 23.44 7.68 3.57
C GLU A 108 22.45 8.85 3.67
N GLU A 109 22.92 10.05 4.04
CA GLU A 109 22.13 11.28 4.09
C GLU A 109 21.65 11.78 2.71
N LYS A 110 22.27 11.34 1.62
CA LYS A 110 21.80 11.63 0.25
C LYS A 110 20.77 10.62 -0.24
N VAL A 111 20.25 9.76 0.64
CA VAL A 111 19.30 8.70 0.27
C VAL A 111 18.07 8.78 1.17
N PHE A 112 16.89 8.82 0.58
CA PHE A 112 15.65 8.78 1.34
C PHE A 112 15.15 7.35 1.53
N ILE A 113 14.93 6.96 2.78
CA ILE A 113 14.53 5.60 3.17
C ILE A 113 13.40 5.68 4.20
N ASN A 114 12.26 5.09 3.88
CA ASN A 114 11.10 4.97 4.78
C ASN A 114 10.61 3.51 4.92
N LEU A 115 11.48 2.56 4.54
CA LEU A 115 11.18 1.13 4.57
C LEU A 115 10.75 0.64 5.97
N GLN A 116 11.26 1.26 7.04
CA GLN A 116 10.90 0.93 8.42
C GLN A 116 9.42 1.16 8.75
N ASP A 117 8.77 2.10 8.06
CA ASP A 117 7.39 2.51 8.34
C ASP A 117 6.39 1.71 7.50
N TYR A 118 6.71 1.48 6.22
CA TYR A 118 5.79 0.89 5.23
C TYR A 118 6.20 -0.48 4.71
N GLY A 119 7.45 -0.88 4.85
CA GLY A 119 8.01 -2.01 4.13
C GLY A 119 8.03 -1.80 2.61
N ASN A 120 8.06 -2.91 1.87
CA ASN A 120 8.07 -2.87 0.41
C ASN A 120 6.64 -2.73 -0.13
N THR A 121 6.31 -1.54 -0.63
CA THR A 121 5.02 -1.20 -1.25
C THR A 121 5.05 -1.27 -2.79
N SER A 122 5.99 -2.02 -3.37
CA SER A 122 6.13 -2.20 -4.82
C SER A 122 6.25 -0.85 -5.57
N THR A 123 5.45 -0.64 -6.62
CA THR A 123 5.44 0.57 -7.45
C THR A 123 5.11 1.85 -6.67
N ALA A 124 4.40 1.75 -5.55
CA ALA A 124 4.04 2.91 -4.72
C ALA A 124 5.19 3.42 -3.84
N SER A 125 6.27 2.66 -3.70
CA SER A 125 7.36 3.00 -2.79
C SER A 125 8.07 4.31 -3.11
N ILE A 126 8.38 4.57 -4.40
CA ILE A 126 9.06 5.82 -4.82
C ILE A 126 8.14 7.04 -4.61
N PRO A 127 6.87 7.05 -5.07
CA PRO A 127 5.97 8.18 -4.81
C PRO A 127 5.74 8.47 -3.32
N ILE A 128 5.59 7.44 -2.48
CA ILE A 128 5.42 7.62 -1.03
C ILE A 128 6.68 8.26 -0.45
N ALA A 129 7.85 7.68 -0.74
CA ALA A 129 9.14 8.19 -0.27
C ALA A 129 9.42 9.63 -0.75
N LEU A 130 9.10 9.96 -2.01
CA LEU A 130 9.26 11.30 -2.55
C LEU A 130 8.36 12.32 -1.83
N THR A 131 7.10 11.95 -1.59
CA THR A 131 6.15 12.82 -0.88
C THR A 131 6.63 13.12 0.54
N GLU A 132 7.08 12.10 1.27
CA GLU A 132 7.61 12.29 2.61
C GLU A 132 8.93 13.07 2.63
N ALA A 133 9.79 12.89 1.62
CA ALA A 133 11.01 13.69 1.50
C ALA A 133 10.69 15.18 1.36
N ILE A 134 9.64 15.53 0.61
CA ILE A 134 9.15 16.91 0.50
C ILE A 134 8.61 17.39 1.86
N GLU A 135 7.74 16.60 2.50
CA GLU A 135 7.14 16.96 3.80
C GLU A 135 8.16 17.11 4.94
N GLN A 136 9.28 16.39 4.84
CA GLN A 136 10.41 16.48 5.78
C GLN A 136 11.45 17.54 5.39
N ASN A 137 11.17 18.39 4.39
CA ASN A 137 12.08 19.43 3.89
C ASN A 137 13.45 18.89 3.42
N ARG A 138 13.50 17.62 2.99
CA ARG A 138 14.69 16.96 2.43
C ARG A 138 14.91 17.27 0.96
N ILE A 139 13.94 17.92 0.32
CA ILE A 139 14.01 18.42 -1.05
C ILE A 139 13.76 19.92 -1.00
N GLN A 140 14.57 20.67 -1.72
CA GLN A 140 14.46 22.11 -1.91
C GLN A 140 14.33 22.45 -3.41
N PRO A 141 13.81 23.65 -3.73
CA PRO A 141 13.86 24.15 -5.09
C PRO A 141 15.30 24.19 -5.62
N ASN A 142 15.46 23.69 -6.85
CA ASN A 142 16.71 23.48 -7.57
C ASN A 142 17.56 22.29 -7.12
N ASP A 143 17.08 21.42 -6.25
CA ASP A 143 17.78 20.17 -5.95
C ASP A 143 17.80 19.22 -7.16
N THR A 144 18.89 18.50 -7.34
CA THR A 144 19.00 17.37 -8.27
C THR A 144 18.54 16.11 -7.55
N ILE A 145 17.39 15.58 -7.97
CA ILE A 145 16.79 14.38 -7.40
C ILE A 145 16.93 13.21 -8.38
N VAL A 146 17.38 12.07 -7.89
CA VAL A 146 17.40 10.82 -8.65
C VAL A 146 16.38 9.85 -8.09
N MET A 147 15.44 9.42 -8.92
CA MET A 147 14.53 8.31 -8.62
C MET A 147 15.00 7.07 -9.37
N VAL A 148 15.08 5.93 -8.68
CA VAL A 148 15.57 4.69 -9.30
C VAL A 148 14.83 3.48 -8.77
N GLY A 149 14.40 2.59 -9.66
CA GLY A 149 13.64 1.40 -9.30
C GLY A 149 13.95 0.19 -10.17
N PHE A 150 13.66 -0.99 -9.62
CA PHE A 150 13.71 -2.26 -10.32
C PHE A 150 12.51 -3.12 -9.89
N GLY A 151 12.14 -4.10 -10.71
CA GLY A 151 10.98 -4.95 -10.44
C GLY A 151 10.91 -6.20 -11.31
N SER A 152 9.84 -6.97 -11.13
CA SER A 152 9.56 -8.20 -11.88
C SER A 152 9.54 -7.96 -13.40
N GLY A 153 10.09 -8.91 -14.17
CA GLY A 153 10.26 -8.79 -15.62
C GLY A 153 11.54 -9.47 -16.16
N LEU A 154 12.76 -9.12 -15.76
CA LEU A 154 13.16 -8.05 -14.85
C LEU A 154 13.24 -6.71 -15.59
N THR A 155 12.77 -5.65 -14.91
CA THR A 155 12.81 -4.27 -15.42
C THR A 155 13.52 -3.38 -14.43
N TRP A 156 14.17 -2.35 -14.93
CA TRP A 156 14.62 -1.23 -14.11
C TRP A 156 14.40 0.09 -14.85
N ALA A 157 14.29 1.14 -14.07
CA ALA A 157 14.18 2.50 -14.56
C ALA A 157 14.87 3.48 -13.62
N GLY A 158 15.37 4.57 -14.19
CA GLY A 158 15.87 5.71 -13.44
C GLY A 158 15.32 7.00 -14.03
N ALA A 159 15.26 8.05 -13.22
CA ALA A 159 15.02 9.41 -13.63
C ALA A 159 15.88 10.37 -12.81
N ALA A 160 16.59 11.27 -13.49
CA ALA A 160 17.21 12.43 -12.87
C ALA A 160 16.34 13.65 -13.19
N ILE A 161 15.98 14.42 -12.17
CA ILE A 161 15.15 15.62 -12.29
C ILE A 161 15.78 16.77 -11.50
N ARG A 162 15.66 17.98 -12.04
CA ARG A 162 15.92 19.22 -11.28
C ARG A 162 14.62 19.66 -10.63
N TRP A 163 14.52 19.67 -9.31
CA TRP A 163 13.27 19.98 -8.62
C TRP A 163 12.90 21.46 -8.79
N GLY A 164 11.94 21.76 -9.66
CA GLY A 164 11.58 23.15 -10.00
C GLY A 164 10.33 23.69 -9.31
N VAL A 165 9.73 22.91 -8.42
CA VAL A 165 8.43 23.23 -7.80
C VAL A 165 8.65 23.73 -6.38
N PRO A 166 7.95 24.79 -5.93
CA PRO A 166 7.96 25.17 -4.52
C PRO A 166 7.59 23.99 -3.62
N THR A 167 8.35 23.80 -2.55
CA THR A 167 8.18 22.71 -1.58
C THR A 167 7.22 23.10 -0.45
N GLU A 168 7.07 24.40 -0.22
CA GLU A 168 6.04 24.97 0.65
C GLU A 168 4.65 24.78 0.02
N ARG A 169 3.79 24.03 0.69
CA ARG A 169 2.36 24.04 0.37
C ARG A 169 1.72 25.22 1.11
N GLU A 170 1.19 26.19 0.37
CA GLU A 170 0.23 27.14 0.94
C GLU A 170 -1.04 26.37 1.34
N THR A 171 -1.13 25.95 2.60
CA THR A 171 -2.31 25.28 3.15
C THR A 171 -2.96 26.17 4.19
N THR A 172 -4.28 26.15 4.26
CA THR A 172 -5.00 26.78 5.37
C THR A 172 -4.89 25.90 6.62
N PHE A 173 -4.88 26.51 7.81
CA PHE A 173 -4.83 25.80 9.10
C PHE A 173 -5.85 24.64 9.21
N TRP A 174 -7.07 24.86 8.70
CA TRP A 174 -8.13 23.86 8.69
C TRP A 174 -7.84 22.65 7.80
N GLN A 175 -7.22 22.86 6.64
CA GLN A 175 -6.83 21.79 5.71
C GLN A 175 -5.71 20.94 6.32
N SER A 176 -4.68 21.60 6.87
CA SER A 176 -3.57 20.93 7.59
C SER A 176 -4.08 20.11 8.77
N SER A 177 -4.99 20.67 9.56
CA SER A 177 -5.56 20.01 10.75
C SER A 177 -6.45 18.82 10.38
N GLN A 178 -7.27 18.91 9.33
CA GLN A 178 -8.08 17.80 8.84
C GLN A 178 -7.22 16.66 8.29
N HIS A 179 -6.20 16.97 7.49
CA HIS A 179 -5.29 15.95 6.96
C HIS A 179 -4.52 15.24 8.08
N THR A 180 -3.99 16.01 9.03
CA THR A 180 -3.25 15.45 10.17
C THR A 180 -4.14 14.56 11.04
N ALA A 181 -5.38 14.99 11.31
CA ALA A 181 -6.35 14.20 12.07
C ALA A 181 -6.74 12.91 11.33
N ALA A 182 -7.01 13.00 10.02
CA ALA A 182 -7.33 11.84 9.19
C ALA A 182 -6.16 10.84 9.15
N TYR A 183 -4.92 11.33 9.04
CA TYR A 183 -3.73 10.50 9.03
C TYR A 183 -3.50 9.82 10.37
N ASN A 184 -3.64 10.55 11.48
CA ASN A 184 -3.53 10.00 12.83
C ASN A 184 -4.61 8.95 13.10
N LEU A 185 -5.84 9.18 12.65
CA LEU A 185 -6.93 8.21 12.75
C LEU A 185 -6.64 6.96 11.91
N ALA A 186 -6.14 7.11 10.68
CA ALA A 186 -5.73 5.99 9.83
C ALA A 186 -4.57 5.19 10.46
N ARG A 187 -3.59 5.86 11.05
CA ARG A 187 -2.47 5.24 11.77
C ARG A 187 -2.96 4.47 12.99
N ALA A 188 -3.83 5.06 13.81
CA ALA A 188 -4.44 4.41 14.96
C ALA A 188 -5.26 3.18 14.53
N ARG A 189 -6.11 3.31 13.49
CA ARG A 189 -6.86 2.20 12.90
C ARG A 189 -5.94 1.08 12.43
N SER A 190 -4.86 1.41 11.74
CA SER A 190 -3.88 0.42 11.26
C SER A 190 -3.21 -0.33 12.41
N GLN A 191 -2.83 0.38 13.49
CA GLN A 191 -2.27 -0.24 14.68
C GLN A 191 -3.27 -1.16 15.38
N LEU A 192 -4.53 -0.72 15.54
CA LEU A 192 -5.59 -1.54 16.10
C LEU A 192 -5.84 -2.80 15.29
N LEU A 193 -5.87 -2.71 13.96
CA LEU A 193 -6.01 -3.87 13.07
C LEU A 193 -4.79 -4.81 13.16
N ARG A 194 -3.57 -4.28 13.33
CA ARG A 194 -2.36 -5.10 13.54
C ARG A 194 -2.44 -5.85 14.87
N ILE A 195 -2.88 -5.20 15.95
CA ILE A 195 -3.07 -5.81 17.26
C ILE A 195 -4.18 -6.86 17.20
N SER A 196 -5.33 -6.52 16.62
CA SER A 196 -6.46 -7.45 16.43
C SER A 196 -6.04 -8.70 15.67
N ARG A 197 -5.32 -8.59 14.55
CA ARG A 197 -4.80 -9.77 13.83
C ARG A 197 -3.79 -10.60 14.63
N ARG A 198 -2.97 -9.96 15.47
CA ARG A 198 -2.06 -10.68 16.38
C ARG A 198 -2.82 -11.43 17.46
N LEU A 199 -3.86 -10.82 18.01
CA LEU A 199 -4.74 -11.45 18.99
C LEU A 199 -5.52 -12.59 18.34
N GLU A 200 -6.15 -12.38 17.19
CA GLU A 200 -6.81 -13.44 16.42
C GLU A 200 -5.85 -14.59 16.15
N GLY A 201 -4.64 -14.32 15.64
CA GLY A 201 -3.61 -15.32 15.41
C GLY A 201 -3.22 -16.11 16.66
N ALA A 202 -3.04 -15.43 17.80
CA ALA A 202 -2.71 -16.04 19.09
C ALA A 202 -3.88 -16.83 19.70
N PHE A 203 -5.13 -16.42 19.45
CA PHE A 203 -6.33 -17.13 19.89
C PHE A 203 -6.74 -18.27 18.94
N THR A 204 -6.30 -18.26 17.67
CA THR A 204 -6.50 -19.36 16.71
C THR A 204 -5.44 -20.46 16.79
N SER A 205 -4.42 -20.31 17.62
CA SER A 205 -3.43 -21.36 17.88
C SER A 205 -3.64 -21.93 19.29
N GLU A 206 -4.69 -22.73 19.48
CA GLU A 206 -4.67 -23.91 20.37
C GLU A 206 -5.99 -24.70 20.32
N ASP A 207 -7.13 -24.03 20.09
CA ASP A 207 -8.43 -24.70 19.88
C ASP A 207 -9.21 -23.94 18.81
N GLY A 208 -9.47 -24.56 17.65
CA GLY A 208 -10.02 -23.93 16.44
C GLY A 208 -11.46 -23.40 16.52
N ALA A 209 -11.82 -22.65 17.56
CA ALA A 209 -13.09 -21.94 17.69
C ALA A 209 -12.86 -20.42 17.55
N THR A 210 -13.37 -19.87 16.45
CA THR A 210 -13.20 -18.44 16.12
C THR A 210 -13.99 -17.54 17.09
N LEU A 211 -13.49 -16.34 17.42
CA LEU A 211 -14.18 -15.35 18.27
C LEU A 211 -15.60 -15.01 17.76
N ALA A 212 -15.79 -15.07 16.44
CA ALA A 212 -17.09 -14.92 15.79
C ALA A 212 -18.10 -16.01 16.21
N GLU A 213 -17.63 -17.22 16.49
CA GLU A 213 -18.43 -18.38 16.90
C GLU A 213 -18.80 -18.32 18.39
N LEU A 214 -17.89 -17.79 19.23
CA LEU A 214 -18.16 -17.49 20.64
C LEU A 214 -19.15 -16.33 20.79
N MET A 215 -19.03 -15.29 19.97
CA MET A 215 -19.96 -14.16 19.96
C MET A 215 -21.35 -14.58 19.45
N SER A 216 -21.45 -15.44 18.42
CA SER A 216 -22.75 -15.93 17.93
C SER A 216 -23.48 -16.82 18.96
N LYS A 217 -22.75 -17.69 19.68
CA LYS A 217 -23.29 -18.50 20.80
C LYS A 217 -23.77 -17.65 21.98
N ARG A 218 -23.15 -16.49 22.21
CA ARG A 218 -23.54 -15.57 23.29
C ARG A 218 -24.81 -14.79 22.96
N PHE A 219 -25.05 -14.49 21.67
CA PHE A 219 -26.29 -13.86 21.20
C PHE A 219 -27.47 -14.84 21.16
N SER A 220 -27.26 -16.12 20.80
CA SER A 220 -28.35 -17.12 20.79
C SER A 220 -28.83 -17.51 22.19
N ARG A 221 -27.93 -17.51 23.20
CA ARG A 221 -28.32 -17.71 24.61
C ARG A 221 -29.17 -16.57 25.17
N ARG A 222 -29.02 -15.34 24.66
CA ARG A 222 -29.77 -14.17 25.14
C ARG A 222 -31.21 -14.10 24.60
N ARG A 223 -31.52 -14.79 23.49
CA ARG A 223 -32.89 -14.92 22.97
C ARG A 223 -33.72 -15.94 23.77
N LYS A 224 -33.14 -17.07 24.17
CA LYS A 224 -33.87 -18.11 24.93
C LYS A 224 -34.30 -17.64 26.33
N THR A 225 -33.50 -16.83 27.00
CA THR A 225 -33.83 -16.31 28.34
C THR A 225 -34.98 -15.30 28.36
N THR A 226 -35.35 -14.71 27.22
CA THR A 226 -36.49 -13.78 27.09
C THR A 226 -37.82 -14.47 26.77
N GLU A 227 -37.81 -15.69 26.21
CA GLU A 227 -39.04 -16.47 25.95
C GLU A 227 -39.50 -17.27 27.17
N GLU A 228 -38.59 -17.67 28.07
CA GLU A 228 -38.92 -18.50 29.25
C GLU A 228 -39.50 -17.74 30.45
N ASN A 229 -39.53 -16.41 30.44
CA ASN A 229 -39.93 -15.57 31.60
C ASN A 229 -41.12 -14.62 31.32
N ALA A 230 -41.96 -14.89 30.32
CA ALA A 230 -43.20 -14.13 30.13
C ALA A 230 -44.27 -14.59 31.15
N PRO A 231 -44.86 -13.70 31.97
CA PRO A 231 -45.86 -14.10 32.96
C PRO A 231 -47.21 -14.47 32.29
N SER A 232 -47.72 -15.64 32.68
CA SER A 232 -49.05 -16.16 32.32
C SER A 232 -50.15 -15.32 32.98
N ALA A 233 -50.92 -14.57 32.19
CA ALA A 233 -52.17 -13.95 32.62
C ALA A 233 -53.36 -14.80 32.15
N ALA A 234 -54.26 -15.04 33.10
CA ALA A 234 -55.32 -16.03 33.08
C ALA A 234 -56.60 -15.58 32.33
N THR A 235 -57.33 -16.62 31.90
CA THR A 235 -58.78 -16.83 31.76
C THR A 235 -59.81 -15.73 32.10
N GLU A 236 -60.92 -15.84 31.35
CA GLU A 236 -62.32 -15.32 31.47
C GLU A 236 -62.65 -14.26 30.40
N SER A 237 -63.70 -14.38 29.57
CA SER A 237 -65.03 -14.94 29.81
C SER A 237 -65.75 -15.45 28.53
N LYS A 238 -66.53 -16.50 28.80
CA LYS A 238 -67.71 -17.10 28.15
C LYS A 238 -68.53 -16.36 27.05
N GLU A 239 -69.13 -17.25 26.25
CA GLU A 239 -70.49 -17.22 25.66
C GLU A 239 -70.74 -16.37 24.41
N THR A 240 -70.82 -17.04 23.27
CA THR A 240 -72.07 -17.13 22.48
C THR A 240 -71.97 -18.22 21.41
N GLU A 241 -72.61 -19.36 21.66
CA GLU A 241 -73.09 -20.27 20.62
C GLU A 241 -74.19 -19.59 19.80
N GLY A 242 -74.24 -19.89 18.49
CA GLY A 242 -75.50 -19.76 17.74
C GLY A 242 -75.39 -19.33 16.29
N ARG A 243 -75.18 -20.31 15.41
CA ARG A 243 -76.06 -20.61 14.25
C ARG A 243 -76.21 -19.53 13.15
N SER A 244 -75.71 -19.82 11.96
CA SER A 244 -76.57 -20.03 10.78
C SER A 244 -75.76 -20.47 9.57
N ASP A 245 -76.36 -21.43 8.89
CA ASP A 245 -75.84 -22.25 7.82
C ASP A 245 -75.84 -21.54 6.46
N GLU A 246 -75.10 -22.18 5.57
CA GLU A 246 -75.20 -22.18 4.11
C GLU A 246 -76.58 -21.80 3.54
N GLU A 247 -76.60 -20.84 2.61
CA GLU A 247 -77.45 -20.94 1.43
C GLU A 247 -76.66 -20.46 0.20
N GLY A 248 -76.46 -21.36 -0.75
CA GLY A 248 -76.23 -21.01 -2.14
C GLY A 248 -77.56 -20.98 -2.88
N SER A 249 -77.73 -20.04 -3.81
CA SER A 249 -78.39 -20.31 -5.09
C SER A 249 -78.17 -19.13 -6.04
N GLN A 250 -77.97 -19.51 -7.30
CA GLN A 250 -77.97 -18.69 -8.50
C GLN A 250 -79.28 -17.91 -8.66
N GLY A 251 -79.19 -16.74 -9.30
CA GLY A 251 -80.31 -15.89 -9.73
C GLY A 251 -79.86 -14.48 -10.02
#